data_AF-A0AAN5D8N3-F1
#
_entry.id   AF-A0AAN5D8N3-F1
#
_cell.length_a   1.000
_cell.length_b   1.000
_cell.length_c   1.000
_cell.angle_alpha   90.00
_cell.angle_beta   90.00
_cell.angle_gamma   90.00
#
_symmetry.space_group_name_H-M   'P 1'
#
loop_
_entity.id
_entity.type
_entity.pdbx_description
1 polymer ?
#
loop_
_entity_poly.entity_id
_entity_poly.type
_entity_poly.pdbx_seq_one_letter_code
_entity_poly.pdbx_strand_id
1 'polypeptide(L)'
;QLWPFRPFTREVYNIVKNFNIDRLILDCEGPVRALGLVTSPFFPDLAKACKRLEILSLNHCGSIPTDLYELYKVMTDGSSKLRYFEMELKKGDICEFLERVGIIEKYGVFFSNRNIETFEDPIDMDTSHIHLFDGNMQIWSAEKTGQKGHMVHICRHNSTESLDKAKYGGKLVRVDI
;
A
#
# COMPACT_ATOMS: atom_id res chain seq x y z
N GLN A 1 18.61 -9.47 -12.42
CA GLN A 1 19.31 -9.05 -11.19
C GLN A 1 20.09 -7.79 -11.52
N LEU A 2 19.78 -6.66 -10.86
CA LEU A 2 20.61 -5.47 -10.91
C LEU A 2 21.41 -5.44 -9.60
N TRP A 3 22.71 -5.73 -9.69
CA TRP A 3 23.65 -5.71 -8.57
C TRP A 3 24.98 -5.13 -9.08
N PRO A 4 25.72 -4.29 -8.31
CA PRO A 4 25.33 -3.59 -7.09
C PRO A 4 25.58 -2.05 -7.18
N PHE A 5 25.10 -1.31 -6.18
CA PHE A 5 25.67 -0.02 -5.72
C PHE A 5 25.28 1.32 -6.36
N ARG A 6 24.00 1.64 -6.60
CA ARG A 6 23.57 3.05 -6.57
C ARG A 6 22.21 3.18 -5.87
N PRO A 7 21.96 4.27 -5.09
CA PRO A 7 20.58 4.66 -4.79
C PRO A 7 19.78 4.71 -6.09
N PHE A 8 18.46 4.63 -6.04
CA PHE A 8 17.67 4.76 -7.26
C PHE A 8 17.93 6.14 -7.89
N THR A 9 18.81 6.16 -8.88
CA THR A 9 19.30 7.40 -9.50
C THR A 9 18.39 7.78 -10.65
N ARG A 10 18.51 9.03 -11.07
CA ARG A 10 17.95 9.53 -12.32
C ARG A 10 18.30 8.63 -13.53
N GLU A 11 19.45 7.97 -13.50
CA GLU A 11 19.89 7.04 -14.55
C GLU A 11 18.99 5.80 -14.60
N VAL A 12 18.73 5.16 -13.44
CA VAL A 12 17.81 4.01 -13.35
C VAL A 12 16.40 4.43 -13.73
N TYR A 13 15.93 5.57 -13.26
CA TYR A 13 14.65 6.14 -13.69
C TYR A 13 14.58 6.32 -15.22
N ASN A 14 15.60 6.91 -15.83
CA ASN A 14 15.64 7.13 -17.27
C ASN A 14 15.59 5.85 -18.09
N ILE A 15 16.11 4.74 -17.53
CA ILE A 15 15.97 3.41 -18.13
C ILE A 15 14.50 2.97 -18.00
N VAL A 16 13.95 2.93 -16.78
CA VAL A 16 12.66 2.27 -16.53
C VAL A 16 11.43 3.08 -16.98
N LYS A 17 11.52 4.41 -17.07
CA LYS A 17 10.37 5.29 -17.32
C LYS A 17 9.63 5.04 -18.64
N ASN A 18 10.31 4.46 -19.62
CA ASN A 18 9.74 4.19 -20.95
C ASN A 18 9.16 2.78 -21.05
N PHE A 19 9.35 1.93 -20.04
CA PHE A 19 8.79 0.59 -20.02
C PHE A 19 7.36 0.62 -19.51
N ASN A 20 6.51 -0.23 -20.07
CA ASN A 20 5.20 -0.52 -19.52
C ASN A 20 5.33 -1.70 -18.55
N ILE A 21 5.63 -1.41 -17.28
CA ILE A 21 5.95 -2.44 -16.30
C ILE A 21 4.65 -2.94 -15.66
N ASP A 22 4.31 -4.21 -15.87
CA ASP A 22 3.13 -4.77 -15.19
C ASP A 22 3.38 -4.96 -13.69
N ARG A 23 4.57 -5.45 -13.31
CA ARG A 23 4.95 -5.69 -11.91
C ARG A 23 6.41 -5.31 -11.68
N LEU A 24 6.65 -4.50 -10.66
CA LEU A 24 7.96 -4.11 -10.17
C LEU A 24 8.10 -4.55 -8.72
N ILE A 25 9.10 -5.39 -8.45
CA ILE A 25 9.46 -5.82 -7.10
C ILE A 25 10.82 -5.19 -6.78
N LEU A 26 10.87 -4.42 -5.71
CA LEU A 26 12.08 -3.76 -5.22
C LEU A 26 12.51 -4.47 -3.96
N ASP A 27 13.44 -5.40 -4.11
CA ASP A 27 14.10 -6.05 -2.99
C ASP A 27 15.29 -5.19 -2.54
N CYS A 28 15.13 -4.54 -1.41
CA CYS A 28 16.14 -3.68 -0.84
C CYS A 28 16.96 -4.45 0.18
N GLU A 29 18.29 -4.42 0.05
CA GLU A 29 19.18 -5.02 1.05
C GLU A 29 19.21 -4.19 2.35
N GLY A 30 18.14 -4.30 3.12
CA GLY A 30 17.99 -3.69 4.43
C GLY A 30 17.25 -2.34 4.45
N PRO A 31 16.81 -1.92 5.64
CA PRO A 31 15.86 -0.82 5.81
C PRO A 31 16.42 0.55 5.42
N VAL A 32 17.70 0.82 5.64
CA VAL A 32 18.29 2.14 5.27
C VAL A 32 18.18 2.40 3.77
N ARG A 33 18.36 1.35 2.95
CA ARG A 33 18.29 1.48 1.49
C ARG A 33 16.85 1.61 1.01
N ALA A 34 15.96 0.82 1.59
CA ALA A 34 14.54 0.89 1.29
C ALA A 34 13.97 2.27 1.64
N LEU A 35 14.39 2.85 2.77
CA LEU A 35 14.05 4.22 3.15
C LEU A 35 14.57 5.26 2.15
N GLY A 36 15.84 5.17 1.76
CA GLY A 36 16.42 6.10 0.78
C GLY A 36 15.81 5.99 -0.61
N LEU A 37 15.26 4.82 -0.97
CA LEU A 37 14.48 4.62 -2.18
C LEU A 37 13.12 5.30 -2.09
N VAL A 38 12.36 5.05 -1.02
CA VAL A 38 10.99 5.58 -0.87
C VAL A 38 10.97 7.10 -0.70
N THR A 39 11.95 7.64 0.03
CA THR A 39 12.12 9.10 0.23
C THR A 39 12.84 9.78 -0.93
N SER A 40 13.23 9.03 -1.97
CA SER A 40 13.84 9.60 -3.17
C SER A 40 12.82 10.45 -3.93
N PRO A 41 13.19 11.63 -4.44
CA PRO A 41 12.30 12.44 -5.29
C PRO A 41 11.88 11.72 -6.58
N PHE A 42 12.59 10.65 -6.99
CA PHE A 42 12.26 9.86 -8.16
C PHE A 42 11.26 8.72 -7.90
N PHE A 43 10.94 8.44 -6.64
CA PHE A 43 10.05 7.34 -6.27
C PHE A 43 8.64 7.47 -6.85
N PRO A 44 7.98 8.65 -6.84
CA PRO A 44 6.67 8.82 -7.48
C PRO A 44 6.70 8.53 -8.98
N ASP A 45 7.78 8.91 -9.66
CA ASP A 45 7.90 8.67 -11.11
C ASP A 45 8.17 7.19 -11.42
N LEU A 46 8.89 6.49 -10.54
CA LEU A 46 9.04 5.03 -10.61
C LEU A 46 7.69 4.33 -10.43
N ALA A 47 6.93 4.74 -9.41
CA ALA A 47 5.59 4.23 -9.16
C ALA A 47 4.68 4.38 -10.37
N LYS A 48 4.72 5.53 -11.06
CA LYS A 48 3.94 5.79 -12.29
C LYS A 48 4.26 4.86 -13.46
N ALA A 49 5.49 4.33 -13.51
CA ALA A 49 5.93 3.46 -14.60
C ALA A 49 5.38 2.03 -14.51
N CYS A 50 4.79 1.64 -13.36
CA CYS A 50 4.32 0.28 -13.13
C CYS A 50 2.83 0.19 -12.75
N LYS A 51 2.21 -0.98 -12.97
CA LYS A 51 0.85 -1.27 -12.48
C LYS A 51 0.84 -1.85 -11.06
N ARG A 52 1.88 -2.59 -10.69
CA ARG A 52 2.05 -3.22 -9.38
C ARG A 52 3.45 -2.94 -8.86
N LEU A 53 3.53 -2.38 -7.65
CA LEU A 53 4.78 -2.09 -6.95
C LEU A 53 4.81 -2.83 -5.62
N GLU A 54 5.86 -3.62 -5.40
CA GLU A 54 6.13 -4.30 -4.12
C GLU A 54 7.49 -3.85 -3.62
N ILE A 55 7.57 -3.43 -2.36
CA ILE A 55 8.84 -3.11 -1.71
C ILE A 55 9.08 -4.14 -0.61
N LEU A 56 10.06 -5.00 -0.85
CA LEU A 56 10.47 -6.01 0.12
C LEU A 56 11.50 -5.41 1.09
N SER A 57 11.58 -5.98 2.29
CA SER A 57 12.66 -5.72 3.25
C SER A 57 12.71 -4.30 3.85
N LEU A 58 11.54 -3.66 4.04
CA LEU A 58 11.38 -2.39 4.77
C LEU A 58 11.34 -2.56 6.30
N ASN A 59 11.58 -3.77 6.82
CA ASN A 59 11.49 -4.08 8.25
C ASN A 59 12.30 -3.05 9.05
N HIS A 60 11.59 -2.19 9.77
CA HIS A 60 12.14 -1.13 10.61
C HIS A 60 12.70 0.13 9.91
N CYS A 61 12.24 0.48 8.72
CA CYS A 61 12.53 1.81 8.16
C CYS A 61 12.03 2.96 9.06
N GLY A 62 12.65 4.12 8.86
CA GLY A 62 12.19 5.37 9.45
C GLY A 62 10.76 5.71 9.02
N SER A 63 10.19 6.75 9.62
CA SER A 63 8.82 7.16 9.32
C SER A 63 8.70 7.69 7.88
N ILE A 64 7.81 7.09 7.10
CA ILE A 64 7.46 7.43 5.70
C ILE A 64 5.95 7.69 5.42
N PRO A 65 5.09 8.11 6.37
CA PRO A 65 3.69 8.45 6.09
C PRO A 65 3.50 9.51 5.01
N THR A 66 4.43 10.46 4.90
CA THR A 66 4.36 11.53 3.89
C THR A 66 4.58 10.97 2.48
N ASP A 67 5.63 10.18 2.28
CA ASP A 67 5.94 9.58 0.98
C ASP A 67 4.84 8.60 0.53
N LEU A 68 4.26 7.86 1.49
CA LEU A 68 3.13 6.98 1.23
C LEU A 68 1.86 7.77 0.85
N TYR A 69 1.61 8.92 1.48
CA TYR A 69 0.53 9.81 1.11
C TYR A 69 0.70 10.38 -0.31
N GLU A 70 1.92 10.77 -0.69
CA GLU A 70 2.22 11.18 -2.07
C GLU A 70 1.95 10.06 -3.07
N LEU A 71 2.35 8.83 -2.73
CA LEU A 71 2.05 7.66 -3.56
C LEU A 71 0.54 7.41 -3.69
N TYR A 72 -0.20 7.53 -2.59
CA TYR A 72 -1.66 7.41 -2.59
C TYR A 72 -2.32 8.46 -3.49
N LYS A 73 -1.84 9.72 -3.46
CA LYS A 73 -2.30 10.77 -4.39
C LYS A 73 -2.03 10.40 -5.85
N VAL A 74 -0.83 9.90 -6.14
CA VAL A 74 -0.46 9.42 -7.49
C VAL A 74 -1.37 8.27 -7.95
N MET A 75 -1.79 7.38 -7.04
CA MET A 75 -2.75 6.31 -7.38
C MET A 75 -4.15 6.85 -7.62
N THR A 76 -4.59 7.86 -6.88
CA THR A 76 -5.95 8.40 -6.92
C THR A 76 -6.19 9.38 -8.08
N ASP A 77 -5.21 10.21 -8.42
CA ASP A 77 -5.35 11.28 -9.42
C ASP A 77 -5.54 10.78 -10.87
N GLY A 78 -5.27 9.50 -11.14
CA GLY A 78 -5.43 8.91 -12.48
C GLY A 78 -4.28 9.18 -13.45
N SER A 79 -3.27 9.93 -13.03
CA SER A 79 -2.04 10.16 -13.80
C SER A 79 -1.13 8.93 -13.85
N SER A 80 -1.34 7.97 -12.94
CA SER A 80 -0.55 6.76 -12.79
C SER A 80 -1.23 5.50 -13.33
N LYS A 81 -0.41 4.57 -13.80
CA LYS A 81 -0.83 3.19 -14.07
C LYS A 81 -0.87 2.33 -12.80
N LEU A 82 -0.30 2.82 -11.69
CA LEU A 82 -0.20 2.09 -10.43
C LEU A 82 -1.58 1.76 -9.89
N ARG A 83 -1.85 0.46 -9.78
CA ARG A 83 -3.09 -0.11 -9.22
C ARG A 83 -2.86 -0.84 -7.93
N TYR A 84 -1.65 -1.30 -7.67
CA TYR A 84 -1.35 -2.05 -6.48
C TYR A 84 -0.01 -1.64 -5.90
N PHE A 85 0.00 -1.41 -4.59
CA PHE A 85 1.19 -1.13 -3.83
C PHE A 85 1.19 -1.97 -2.56
N GLU A 86 2.35 -2.53 -2.20
CA GLU A 86 2.55 -3.35 -1.02
C GLU A 86 3.87 -3.00 -0.34
N MET A 87 3.80 -2.84 0.99
CA MET A 87 4.96 -2.56 1.82
C MET A 87 4.75 -2.97 3.29
N GLU A 88 5.84 -3.30 3.98
CA GLU A 88 5.81 -3.48 5.44
C GLU A 88 5.98 -2.13 6.16
N LEU A 89 5.12 -1.85 7.14
CA LEU A 89 5.11 -0.62 7.96
C LEU A 89 4.99 -0.92 9.45
N LYS A 90 5.43 0.03 10.28
CA LYS A 90 5.10 0.03 11.71
C LYS A 90 3.66 0.50 11.88
N LYS A 91 2.95 -0.02 12.89
CA LYS A 91 1.57 0.41 13.22
C LYS A 91 1.41 1.92 13.29
N GLY A 92 2.34 2.63 13.95
CA GLY A 92 2.31 4.09 14.06
C GLY A 92 2.38 4.82 12.72
N ASP A 93 3.17 4.32 11.77
CA ASP A 93 3.27 4.92 10.43
C ASP A 93 1.98 4.67 9.62
N ILE A 94 1.30 3.55 9.85
CA ILE A 94 -0.03 3.28 9.24
C ILE A 94 -1.04 4.28 9.79
N CYS A 95 -1.10 4.47 11.11
CA CYS A 95 -2.01 5.43 11.72
C CYS A 95 -1.77 6.84 11.18
N GLU A 96 -0.52 7.31 11.13
CA GLU A 96 -0.21 8.64 10.57
C GLU A 96 -0.55 8.73 9.07
N PHE A 97 -0.32 7.67 8.30
CA PHE A 97 -0.74 7.64 6.89
C PHE A 97 -2.27 7.73 6.75
N LEU A 98 -3.01 6.97 7.55
CA LEU A 98 -4.48 7.00 7.56
C LEU A 98 -4.99 8.41 7.91
N GLU A 99 -4.41 9.06 8.92
CA GLU A 99 -4.75 10.43 9.29
C GLU A 99 -4.55 11.40 8.12
N ARG A 100 -3.44 11.26 7.37
CA ARG A 100 -3.14 12.08 6.19
C ARG A 100 -4.13 11.88 5.05
N VAL A 101 -4.66 10.67 4.86
CA VAL A 101 -5.74 10.44 3.89
C VAL A 101 -7.12 10.86 4.42
N GLY A 102 -7.22 11.26 5.69
CA GLY A 102 -8.46 11.73 6.34
C GLY A 102 -9.27 10.61 6.98
N ILE A 103 -8.60 9.57 7.48
CA ILE A 103 -9.18 8.43 8.20
C ILE A 103 -8.54 8.37 9.58
N ILE A 104 -9.33 8.30 10.65
CA ILE A 104 -8.83 8.27 12.03
C ILE A 104 -9.34 6.98 12.68
N GLU A 105 -8.44 6.23 13.33
CA GLU A 105 -8.82 5.10 14.18
C GLU A 105 -8.99 5.58 15.62
N LYS A 106 -10.15 5.31 16.23
CA LYS A 106 -10.39 5.59 17.65
C LYS A 106 -11.16 4.43 18.28
N TYR A 107 -10.58 3.82 19.31
CA TYR A 107 -11.14 2.65 20.01
C TYR A 107 -11.46 1.47 19.08
N GLY A 108 -10.60 1.22 18.08
CA GLY A 108 -10.80 0.14 17.10
C GLY A 108 -11.85 0.44 16.02
N VAL A 109 -12.39 1.66 15.99
CA VAL A 109 -13.36 2.10 14.99
C VAL A 109 -12.73 3.16 14.09
N PHE A 110 -12.95 3.06 12.78
CA PHE A 110 -12.44 4.02 11.81
C PHE A 110 -13.47 5.10 11.50
N PHE A 111 -13.03 6.35 11.48
CA PHE A 111 -13.84 7.53 11.22
C PHE A 111 -13.28 8.31 10.02
N SER A 112 -14.16 8.81 9.15
CA SER A 112 -13.79 9.72 8.08
C SER A 112 -14.93 10.69 7.80
N ASN A 113 -14.61 11.86 7.23
CA ASN A 113 -15.61 12.78 6.68
C ASN A 113 -16.15 12.30 5.32
N ARG A 114 -15.52 11.29 4.71
CA ARG A 114 -15.99 10.63 3.50
C ARG A 114 -16.74 9.35 3.85
N ASN A 115 -17.55 8.86 2.92
CA ASN A 115 -18.18 7.55 3.06
C ASN A 115 -17.10 6.47 2.87
N ILE A 116 -16.73 5.81 3.96
CA ILE A 116 -15.80 4.67 3.96
C ILE A 116 -16.53 3.42 4.42
N GLU A 117 -16.12 2.26 3.90
CA GLU A 117 -16.60 0.96 4.34
C GLU A 117 -15.45 0.18 4.95
N THR A 118 -15.70 -0.50 6.07
CA THR A 118 -14.68 -1.27 6.79
C THR A 118 -15.12 -2.71 6.94
N PHE A 119 -14.24 -3.65 6.63
CA PHE A 119 -14.49 -5.09 6.79
C PHE A 119 -13.33 -5.70 7.56
N GLU A 120 -13.66 -6.51 8.55
CA GLU A 120 -12.68 -7.32 9.28
C GLU A 120 -12.79 -8.75 8.78
N ASP A 121 -11.71 -9.29 8.22
CA ASP A 121 -11.63 -10.69 7.80
C ASP A 121 -10.76 -11.46 8.81
N PRO A 122 -11.36 -12.28 9.69
CA PRO A 122 -10.61 -13.08 10.64
C PRO A 122 -9.84 -14.16 9.90
N ILE A 123 -8.52 -14.14 10.01
CA ILE A 123 -7.63 -15.13 9.41
C ILE A 123 -7.51 -16.31 10.39
N ASP A 124 -7.09 -16.00 11.62
CA ASP A 124 -6.87 -16.94 12.72
C ASP A 124 -7.45 -16.34 14.03
N MET A 125 -7.42 -17.08 15.16
CA MET A 125 -7.98 -16.60 16.45
C MET A 125 -7.41 -15.26 16.92
N ASP A 126 -6.17 -14.95 16.57
CA ASP A 126 -5.44 -13.77 17.04
C ASP A 126 -5.01 -12.82 15.90
N THR A 127 -5.45 -13.06 14.66
CA THR A 127 -5.13 -12.16 13.54
C THR A 127 -6.33 -11.88 12.65
N SER A 128 -6.57 -10.60 12.42
CA SER A 128 -7.56 -10.12 11.47
C SER A 128 -6.93 -9.21 10.42
N HIS A 129 -7.45 -9.30 9.20
CA HIS A 129 -7.22 -8.30 8.18
C HIS A 129 -8.28 -7.22 8.32
N ILE A 130 -7.85 -5.96 8.41
CA ILE A 130 -8.76 -4.83 8.31
C ILE A 130 -8.70 -4.33 6.88
N HIS A 131 -9.84 -4.36 6.20
CA HIS A 131 -10.03 -3.77 4.88
C HIS A 131 -10.80 -2.47 5.01
N LEU A 132 -10.24 -1.39 4.50
CA LEU A 132 -10.84 -0.06 4.39
C LEU A 132 -11.09 0.24 2.92
N PHE A 133 -12.30 0.61 2.57
CA PHE A 133 -12.68 1.02 1.22
C PHE A 133 -13.08 2.49 1.20
N ASP A 134 -12.47 3.26 0.31
CA ASP A 134 -12.70 4.69 0.08
C ASP A 134 -12.92 4.93 -1.42
N GLY A 135 -14.19 4.89 -1.83
CA GLY A 135 -14.55 4.83 -3.25
C GLY A 135 -13.97 3.59 -3.94
N ASN A 136 -13.13 3.81 -4.96
CA ASN A 136 -12.44 2.72 -5.69
C ASN A 136 -11.09 2.33 -5.06
N MET A 137 -10.69 2.98 -3.96
CA MET A 137 -9.48 2.63 -3.23
C MET A 137 -9.80 1.61 -2.15
N GLN A 138 -8.90 0.64 -2.00
CA GLN A 138 -8.88 -0.29 -0.88
C GLN A 138 -7.53 -0.17 -0.20
N ILE A 139 -7.53 0.05 1.11
CA ILE A 139 -6.36 -0.02 1.98
C ILE A 139 -6.61 -1.21 2.90
N TRP A 140 -5.70 -2.16 2.96
CA TRP A 140 -5.82 -3.22 3.96
C TRP A 140 -4.49 -3.53 4.61
N SER A 141 -4.56 -3.88 5.89
CA SER A 141 -3.40 -4.21 6.69
C SER A 141 -3.51 -5.62 7.26
N ALA A 142 -2.37 -6.30 7.31
CA ALA A 142 -2.21 -7.60 7.92
C ALA A 142 -1.17 -7.54 9.03
N GLU A 143 -1.55 -7.94 10.24
CA GLU A 143 -0.57 -8.19 11.29
C GLU A 143 0.17 -9.49 10.98
N LYS A 144 1.48 -9.40 10.79
CA LYS A 144 2.30 -10.58 10.54
C LYS A 144 2.61 -11.23 11.89
N THR A 145 2.03 -12.40 12.14
CA THR A 145 2.24 -13.14 13.39
C THR A 145 3.73 -13.19 13.77
N GLY A 146 4.05 -12.66 14.96
CA GLY A 146 5.40 -12.72 15.55
C GLY A 146 6.44 -11.71 15.03
N GLN A 147 6.11 -10.81 14.09
CA GLN A 147 7.03 -9.74 13.64
C GLN A 147 6.43 -8.35 13.91
N LYS A 148 7.28 -7.37 14.30
CA LYS A 148 6.86 -5.99 14.65
C LYS A 148 6.38 -5.13 13.46
N GLY A 149 5.95 -5.74 12.37
CA GLY A 149 5.58 -5.08 11.12
C GLY A 149 4.21 -5.52 10.64
N HIS A 150 3.44 -4.55 10.12
CA HIS A 150 2.17 -4.78 9.45
C HIS A 150 2.38 -4.65 7.95
N MET A 151 1.95 -5.63 7.18
CA MET A 151 1.92 -5.46 5.73
C MET A 151 0.75 -4.55 5.38
N VAL A 152 1.02 -3.48 4.64
CA VAL A 152 0.00 -2.59 4.09
C VAL A 152 -0.08 -2.80 2.60
N HIS A 153 -1.31 -2.93 2.14
CA HIS A 153 -1.64 -3.04 0.74
C HIS A 153 -2.57 -1.90 0.38
N ILE A 154 -2.26 -1.21 -0.72
CA ILE A 154 -3.11 -0.18 -1.31
C ILE A 154 -3.47 -0.65 -2.71
N CYS A 155 -4.75 -0.78 -2.98
CA CYS A 155 -5.28 -1.21 -4.26
C CYS A 155 -6.24 -0.16 -4.82
N ARG A 156 -6.12 0.14 -6.12
CA ARG A 156 -7.10 0.91 -6.86
C ARG A 156 -7.85 -0.02 -7.81
N HIS A 157 -9.14 -0.19 -7.53
CA HIS A 157 -10.07 -0.92 -8.36
C HIS A 157 -10.41 -0.13 -9.64
N ASN A 158 -10.44 -0.82 -10.77
CA ASN A 158 -10.70 -0.23 -12.08
C ASN A 158 -12.17 -0.38 -12.53
N SER A 159 -12.95 -1.16 -11.79
CA SER A 159 -14.35 -1.46 -12.08
C SER A 159 -15.10 -1.70 -10.78
N THR A 160 -16.41 -1.49 -10.83
CA THR A 160 -17.32 -1.86 -9.73
C THR A 160 -17.24 -3.36 -9.44
N GLU A 161 -17.12 -4.19 -10.48
CA GLU A 161 -16.99 -5.64 -10.33
C GLU A 161 -15.74 -6.04 -9.51
N SER A 162 -14.57 -5.44 -9.79
CA SER A 162 -13.35 -5.75 -9.03
C SER A 162 -13.45 -5.29 -7.57
N LEU A 163 -14.11 -4.15 -7.33
CA LEU A 163 -14.36 -3.61 -6.00
C LEU A 163 -15.32 -4.51 -5.22
N ASP A 164 -16.45 -4.88 -5.81
CA ASP A 164 -17.46 -5.74 -5.18
C ASP A 164 -16.89 -7.12 -4.89
N LYS A 165 -16.08 -7.67 -5.80
CA LYS A 165 -15.37 -8.92 -5.55
C LYS A 165 -14.41 -8.81 -4.36
N ALA A 166 -13.73 -7.67 -4.19
CA ALA A 166 -12.85 -7.46 -3.05
C ALA A 166 -13.62 -7.28 -1.73
N LYS A 167 -14.83 -6.70 -1.77
CA LYS A 167 -15.70 -6.52 -0.59
C LYS A 167 -16.40 -7.81 -0.17
N TYR A 168 -16.92 -8.57 -1.14
CA TYR A 168 -17.89 -9.65 -0.89
C TYR A 168 -17.43 -11.04 -1.36
N GLY A 169 -16.35 -11.11 -2.13
CA GLY A 169 -15.84 -12.38 -2.69
C GLY A 169 -15.21 -13.32 -1.67
N GLY A 170 -14.99 -12.86 -0.42
CA GLY A 170 -14.37 -13.64 0.65
C GLY A 170 -15.33 -14.49 1.50
N LYS A 171 -16.61 -14.10 1.66
CA LYS A 171 -17.65 -14.85 2.41
C LYS A 171 -18.99 -14.11 2.29
N LEU A 172 -19.80 -14.48 1.30
CA LEU A 172 -21.26 -14.35 1.42
C LEU A 172 -21.74 -15.50 2.33
N VAL A 173 -21.66 -15.32 3.66
CA VAL A 173 -22.56 -16.08 4.53
C VAL A 173 -23.88 -15.33 4.49
N ARG A 174 -24.72 -15.72 3.54
CA ARG A 174 -26.12 -15.31 3.49
C ARG A 174 -26.77 -15.86 4.75
N VAL A 175 -26.96 -15.02 5.76
CA VAL A 175 -27.86 -15.33 6.88
C VAL A 175 -29.24 -14.92 6.41
N ASP A 176 -29.98 -15.88 5.87
CA ASP A 176 -31.42 -15.71 5.67
C ASP A 176 -32.06 -15.64 7.08
N ILE A 177 -32.79 -14.56 7.35
CA ILE A 177 -33.72 -14.44 8.49
C ILE A 177 -35.13 -14.71 7.97
#